data_AF-A0A8D8CBB9-F1
#
_entry.id   AF-A0A8D8CBB9-F1
#
_cell.length_a   1.000
_cell.length_b   1.000
_cell.length_c   1.000
_cell.angle_alpha   90.00
_cell.angle_beta   90.00
_cell.angle_gamma   90.00
#
_symmetry.space_group_name_H-M   'P 1'
#
loop_
_entity.id
_entity.type
_entity.pdbx_description
1 polymer ?
#
loop_
_entity_poly.entity_id
_entity_poly.type
_entity_poly.pdbx_seq_one_letter_code
_entity_poly.pdbx_strand_id
1 'polypeptide(L)'
;MLDALSEVLQPYKEMVGNAAAIVTVLQMFSGCFVCNDIRRKGTSEGFSPMPFIGGCALTILFLQHALLMGDPAMIKANVVGFGISAVYATFFLLYTPRNGRADFWKQVAMSTALTAALLAYA
;
A
#
# COMPACT_ATOMS: atom_id res chain seq x y z
N MET A 1 17.19 19.87 18.64
CA MET A 1 17.67 18.56 18.14
C MET A 1 17.17 18.28 16.73
N LEU A 2 15.86 18.42 16.46
CA LEU A 2 15.31 18.42 15.09
C LEU A 2 15.90 19.53 14.19
N ASP A 3 16.11 20.73 14.73
CA ASP A 3 16.67 21.85 13.96
C ASP A 3 18.14 21.63 13.57
N ALA A 4 18.95 21.10 14.49
CA ALA A 4 20.35 20.74 14.22
C ALA A 4 20.47 19.61 13.18
N LEU A 5 19.52 18.66 13.16
CA LEU A 5 19.46 17.61 12.14
C LEU A 5 19.06 18.20 10.77
N SER A 6 18.08 19.11 10.76
CA SER A 6 17.65 19.81 9.55
C SER A 6 18.78 20.63 8.92
N GLU A 7 19.58 21.31 9.74
CA GLU A 7 20.72 22.13 9.30
C GLU A 7 21.86 21.31 8.69
N VAL A 8 22.12 20.11 9.24
CA VAL A 8 23.11 19.16 8.68
C VAL A 8 22.59 18.46 7.41
N LEU A 9 21.28 18.25 7.28
CA LEU A 9 20.68 17.59 6.12
C LEU A 9 20.39 18.54 4.94
N GLN A 10 20.35 19.85 5.17
CA GLN A 10 20.15 20.89 4.14
C GLN A 10 20.96 20.66 2.86
N PRO A 11 22.29 20.41 2.89
CA PRO A 11 23.08 20.18 1.68
C PRO A 11 22.78 18.86 0.97
N TYR A 12 22.21 17.86 1.65
CA TYR A 12 21.86 16.55 1.10
C TYR A 12 20.37 16.40 0.80
N LYS A 13 19.56 17.43 1.06
CA LYS A 13 18.11 17.38 0.97
C LYS A 13 17.62 16.95 -0.40
N GLU A 14 18.23 17.46 -1.47
CA GLU A 14 17.86 17.05 -2.84
C GLU A 14 18.27 15.61 -3.13
N MET A 15 19.48 15.19 -2.74
CA MET A 15 19.96 13.83 -2.98
C MET A 15 19.12 12.80 -2.22
N VAL A 16 18.82 13.07 -0.95
CA VAL A 16 17.97 12.21 -0.11
C VAL A 16 16.54 12.20 -0.64
N GLY A 17 15.99 13.36 -1.00
CA GLY A 17 14.64 13.45 -1.59
C GLY A 17 14.52 12.69 -2.90
N ASN A 18 15.52 12.79 -3.78
CA ASN A 18 15.53 12.10 -5.06
C ASN A 18 15.73 10.58 -4.89
N ALA A 19 16.62 10.17 -3.99
CA ALA A 19 16.80 8.77 -3.64
C ALA A 19 15.52 8.17 -3.04
N ALA A 20 14.87 8.89 -2.12
CA ALA A 20 13.60 8.47 -1.53
C ALA A 20 12.53 8.32 -2.61
N ALA A 21 12.39 9.29 -3.52
CA ALA A 21 11.45 9.20 -4.64
C ALA A 21 11.69 7.99 -5.54
N ILE A 22 12.95 7.73 -5.93
CA ILE A 22 13.31 6.56 -6.75
C ILE A 22 12.96 5.26 -6.02
N VAL A 23 13.33 5.16 -4.74
CA VAL A 23 13.03 3.97 -3.92
C VAL A 23 11.52 3.79 -3.76
N THR A 24 10.75 4.86 -3.53
CA THR A 24 9.28 4.78 -3.43
C THR A 24 8.66 4.28 -4.73
N VAL A 25 9.13 4.77 -5.89
CA VAL A 25 8.64 4.28 -7.20
C VAL A 25 8.96 2.80 -7.36
N LEU A 26 10.19 2.37 -7.09
CA LEU A 26 10.57 0.95 -7.14
C LEU A 26 9.75 0.09 -6.17
N GLN A 27 9.47 0.60 -4.97
CA GLN A 27 8.65 -0.07 -3.97
C GLN A 27 7.21 -0.29 -4.48
N MET A 28 6.63 0.65 -5.25
CA MET A 28 5.31 0.45 -5.86
C MET A 28 5.30 -0.69 -6.92
N PHE A 29 6.43 -0.91 -7.60
CA PHE A 29 6.60 -2.00 -8.55
C PHE A 29 6.91 -3.35 -7.90
N SER A 30 7.26 -3.39 -6.61
CA SER A 30 7.51 -4.65 -5.89
C SER A 30 6.34 -5.63 -6.00
N GLY A 31 5.10 -5.10 -5.96
CA GLY A 31 3.88 -5.89 -6.16
C GLY A 31 3.80 -6.62 -7.51
N CYS A 32 4.38 -6.04 -8.58
CA CYS A 32 4.44 -6.69 -9.89
C CYS A 32 5.26 -7.98 -9.87
N PHE A 33 6.33 -8.05 -9.07
CA PHE A 33 7.14 -9.28 -8.97
C PHE A 33 6.32 -10.41 -8.35
N VAL A 34 5.60 -10.12 -7.27
CA VAL A 34 4.70 -11.10 -6.63
C VAL A 34 3.59 -11.53 -7.58
N CYS A 35 2.96 -10.59 -8.29
CA CYS A 35 1.95 -10.93 -9.30
C CYS A 35 2.53 -11.77 -10.44
N ASN A 36 3.76 -11.50 -10.89
CA ASN A 36 4.42 -12.29 -11.91
C ASN A 36 4.77 -13.71 -11.42
N ASP A 37 5.17 -13.86 -10.16
CA ASP A 37 5.43 -15.18 -9.57
C ASP A 37 4.13 -15.99 -9.43
N ILE A 38 3.04 -15.36 -9.01
CA ILE A 38 1.70 -15.97 -8.99
C ILE A 38 1.29 -16.41 -10.41
N ARG A 39 1.50 -15.54 -11.41
CA ARG A 39 1.21 -15.85 -12.81
C ARG A 39 2.03 -17.03 -13.32
N ARG A 40 3.31 -17.10 -12.99
CA ARG A 40 4.21 -18.21 -13.35
C ARG A 40 3.82 -19.51 -12.66
N LYS A 41 3.36 -19.45 -11.42
CA LYS A 41 2.86 -20.60 -10.67
C LYS A 41 1.49 -21.07 -11.15
N GLY A 42 0.68 -20.16 -11.71
CA GLY A 42 -0.70 -20.43 -12.16
C GLY A 42 -1.73 -20.50 -11.02
N THR A 43 -1.30 -20.32 -9.77
CA THR A 43 -2.16 -20.28 -8.58
C THR A 43 -1.58 -19.30 -7.57
N SER A 44 -2.43 -18.61 -6.82
CA SER A 44 -2.03 -17.76 -5.70
C SER A 44 -1.82 -18.55 -4.39
N GLU A 45 -2.01 -19.86 -4.42
CA GLU A 45 -1.82 -20.73 -3.25
C GLU A 45 -0.37 -20.69 -2.73
N GLY A 46 -0.21 -20.46 -1.42
CA GLY A 46 1.10 -20.27 -0.79
C GLY A 46 1.64 -18.83 -0.83
N PHE A 47 0.93 -17.89 -1.47
CA PHE A 47 1.20 -16.46 -1.34
C PHE A 47 0.24 -15.83 -0.32
N SER A 48 0.72 -14.86 0.46
CA SER A 48 -0.13 -14.11 1.37
C SER A 48 -0.83 -12.96 0.61
N PRO A 49 -2.16 -12.77 0.76
CA PRO A 49 -2.86 -11.60 0.22
C PRO A 49 -2.63 -10.33 1.04
N MET A 50 -2.04 -10.45 2.24
CA MET A 50 -1.84 -9.35 3.20
C MET A 50 -1.09 -8.14 2.63
N PRO A 51 -0.04 -8.26 1.79
CA PRO A 51 0.65 -7.09 1.24
C PRO A 51 -0.26 -6.24 0.35
N PHE A 52 -1.22 -6.86 -0.36
CA PHE A 52 -2.14 -6.16 -1.24
C PHE A 52 -3.32 -5.57 -0.48
N ILE A 53 -3.98 -6.39 0.35
CA ILE A 53 -5.13 -5.96 1.16
C ILE A 53 -4.68 -4.93 2.22
N GLY A 54 -3.56 -5.18 2.89
CA GLY A 54 -2.97 -4.26 3.84
C GLY A 54 -2.52 -2.95 3.19
N GLY A 55 -2.02 -3.01 1.95
CA GLY A 55 -1.75 -1.82 1.14
C GLY A 55 -3.00 -0.96 0.91
N CYS A 56 -4.14 -1.59 0.59
CA CYS A 56 -5.43 -0.90 0.49
C CYS A 56 -5.85 -0.25 1.82
N ALA A 57 -5.74 -0.98 2.94
CA ALA A 57 -6.10 -0.46 4.25
C ALA A 57 -5.22 0.73 4.68
N LEU A 58 -3.91 0.62 4.51
CA LEU A 58 -2.96 1.69 4.84
C LEU A 58 -3.21 2.93 4.00
N THR A 59 -3.39 2.79 2.68
CA THR A 59 -3.66 3.93 1.80
C THR A 59 -4.97 4.65 2.14
N ILE A 60 -6.00 3.92 2.61
CA ILE A 60 -7.24 4.55 3.12
C ILE A 60 -6.98 5.34 4.42
N LEU A 61 -6.23 4.79 5.37
CA LEU A 61 -5.91 5.49 6.62
C LEU A 61 -5.08 6.75 6.36
N PHE A 62 -4.06 6.66 5.50
CA PHE A 62 -3.27 7.81 5.09
C PHE A 62 -4.08 8.83 4.28
N LEU A 63 -5.08 8.39 3.52
CA LEU A 63 -6.00 9.29 2.84
C LEU A 63 -6.84 10.10 3.83
N GLN A 64 -7.38 9.47 4.89
CA GLN A 64 -8.06 10.20 5.96
C GLN A 64 -7.11 11.20 6.64
N HIS A 65 -5.89 10.77 6.95
CA HIS A 65 -4.88 11.63 7.55
C HIS A 65 -4.54 12.84 6.65
N ALA A 66 -4.40 12.63 5.34
CA ALA A 66 -4.13 13.69 4.37
C ALA A 66 -5.31 14.68 4.25
N LEU A 67 -6.54 14.20 4.35
CA LEU A 67 -7.74 15.04 4.40
C LEU A 67 -7.77 15.90 5.67
N LEU A 68 -7.41 15.32 6.82
CA LEU A 68 -7.30 16.06 8.10
C LEU A 68 -6.20 17.13 8.07
N MET A 69 -5.06 16.84 7.43
CA MET A 69 -3.98 17.82 7.23
C MET A 69 -4.25 18.83 6.11
N GLY A 70 -5.26 18.59 5.26
CA GLY A 70 -5.54 19.42 4.09
C GLY A 70 -4.43 19.39 3.04
N ASP A 71 -3.66 18.29 2.94
CA ASP A 71 -2.55 18.16 2.00
C ASP A 71 -3.02 17.50 0.67
N PRO A 72 -3.19 18.29 -0.42
CA PRO A 72 -3.63 17.75 -1.70
C PRO A 72 -2.61 16.82 -2.36
N ALA A 73 -1.32 16.96 -2.06
CA ALA A 73 -0.29 16.08 -2.62
C ALA A 73 -0.39 14.67 -2.01
N MET A 74 -0.54 14.59 -0.68
CA MET A 74 -0.75 13.32 0.01
C MET A 74 -2.08 12.65 -0.39
N ILE A 75 -3.14 13.42 -0.62
CA ILE A 75 -4.42 12.89 -1.13
C ILE A 75 -4.21 12.20 -2.48
N LYS A 76 -3.61 12.90 -3.45
CA LYS A 76 -3.38 12.34 -4.80
C LYS A 76 -2.49 11.10 -4.76
N ALA A 77 -1.41 11.13 -3.96
CA ALA A 77 -0.50 10.00 -3.83
C ALA A 77 -1.20 8.75 -3.26
N ASN A 78 -2.01 8.91 -2.21
CA ASN A 78 -2.72 7.78 -1.59
C ASN A 78 -3.89 7.27 -2.44
N VAL A 79 -4.58 8.11 -3.21
CA VAL A 79 -5.59 7.67 -4.18
C VAL A 79 -4.96 6.79 -5.26
N VAL A 80 -3.81 7.20 -5.81
CA VAL A 80 -3.08 6.39 -6.80
C VAL A 80 -2.57 5.09 -6.16
N GLY A 81 -2.02 5.16 -4.94
CA GLY A 81 -1.57 4.00 -4.19
C GLY A 81 -2.69 2.98 -3.95
N PHE A 82 -3.87 3.46 -3.52
CA PHE A 82 -5.05 2.61 -3.34
C PHE A 82 -5.47 1.94 -4.65
N GLY A 83 -5.48 2.68 -5.76
CA GLY A 83 -5.79 2.12 -7.08
C GLY A 83 -4.85 0.99 -7.47
N ILE A 84 -3.53 1.16 -7.28
CA ILE A 84 -2.54 0.13 -7.58
C ILE A 84 -2.70 -1.10 -6.67
N SER A 85 -2.87 -0.90 -5.36
CA SER A 85 -3.11 -2.00 -4.41
C SER A 85 -4.40 -2.76 -4.73
N ALA A 86 -5.46 -2.08 -5.15
CA ALA A 86 -6.72 -2.69 -5.55
C ALA A 86 -6.59 -3.52 -6.84
N VAL A 87 -5.81 -3.05 -7.82
CA VAL A 87 -5.48 -3.80 -9.03
C VAL A 87 -4.72 -5.08 -8.67
N TYR A 88 -3.71 -5.00 -7.80
CA TYR A 88 -2.97 -6.18 -7.37
C TYR A 88 -3.83 -7.16 -6.57
N ALA A 89 -4.71 -6.67 -5.68
CA ALA A 89 -5.63 -7.51 -4.93
C ALA A 89 -6.62 -8.23 -5.85
N THR A 90 -7.10 -7.54 -6.89
CA THR A 90 -7.98 -8.13 -7.92
C THR A 90 -7.24 -9.18 -8.74
N PHE A 91 -6.01 -8.89 -9.16
CA PHE A 91 -5.16 -9.85 -9.86
C PHE A 91 -4.93 -11.10 -8.99
N PHE A 92 -4.62 -10.92 -7.70
CA PHE A 92 -4.47 -12.02 -6.75
C PHE A 92 -5.74 -12.89 -6.71
N LEU A 93 -6.92 -12.28 -6.59
CA LEU A 93 -8.20 -12.98 -6.53
C LEU A 93 -8.51 -13.79 -7.80
N LEU A 94 -8.10 -13.32 -8.98
CA LEU A 94 -8.28 -14.05 -10.24
C LEU A 94 -7.51 -15.38 -10.27
N TYR A 95 -6.31 -15.42 -9.68
CA TYR A 95 -5.49 -16.63 -9.56
C TYR A 95 -5.79 -17.44 -8.29
N THR A 96 -6.69 -16.96 -7.42
CA THR A 96 -7.09 -17.67 -6.21
C THR A 96 -8.10 -18.78 -6.52
N PRO A 97 -7.78 -20.05 -6.20
CA PRO A 97 -8.70 -21.17 -6.39
C PRO A 97 -9.93 -21.01 -5.52
N ARG A 98 -11.05 -21.59 -5.94
CA ARG A 98 -12.38 -21.41 -5.32
C ARG A 98 -12.37 -21.70 -3.80
N ASN A 99 -11.53 -22.65 -3.39
CA ASN A 99 -11.35 -23.12 -2.02
C ASN A 99 -10.70 -22.03 -1.13
N GLY A 100 -9.74 -21.28 -1.66
CA GLY A 100 -9.00 -20.23 -0.94
C GLY A 100 -9.67 -18.85 -0.99
N ARG A 101 -10.76 -18.69 -1.76
CA ARG A 101 -11.48 -17.41 -1.85
C ARG A 101 -12.13 -17.02 -0.52
N ALA A 102 -12.58 -17.97 0.27
CA ALA A 102 -13.16 -17.71 1.59
C ALA A 102 -12.15 -17.03 2.52
N ASP A 103 -10.91 -17.52 2.56
CA ASP A 103 -9.83 -16.92 3.37
C ASP A 103 -9.44 -15.53 2.87
N PHE A 104 -9.40 -15.34 1.54
CA PHE A 104 -9.18 -14.01 0.96
C PHE A 104 -10.26 -13.02 1.42
N TRP A 105 -11.54 -13.38 1.29
CA TRP A 105 -12.64 -12.52 1.72
C TRP A 105 -12.66 -12.28 3.23
N LYS A 106 -12.27 -13.27 4.04
CA LYS A 106 -12.10 -13.12 5.48
C LYS A 106 -11.01 -12.09 5.80
N GLN A 107 -9.87 -12.14 5.11
CA GLN A 107 -8.79 -11.16 5.28
C GLN A 107 -9.21 -9.76 4.83
N VAL A 108 -9.92 -9.64 3.69
CA VAL A 108 -10.50 -8.36 3.24
C VAL A 108 -11.43 -7.83 4.32
N ALA A 109 -12.38 -8.63 4.81
CA ALA A 109 -13.35 -8.22 5.81
C ALA A 109 -12.68 -7.78 7.12
N MET A 110 -11.69 -8.54 7.61
CA MET A 110 -10.91 -8.17 8.80
C MET A 110 -10.18 -6.85 8.59
N SER A 111 -9.52 -6.68 7.44
CA SER A 111 -8.77 -5.46 7.14
C SER A 111 -9.70 -4.25 7.01
N THR A 112 -10.83 -4.41 6.32
CA THR A 112 -11.86 -3.36 6.20
C THR A 112 -12.46 -3.02 7.55
N ALA A 113 -12.76 -4.01 8.41
CA ALA A 113 -13.29 -3.77 9.75
C ALA A 113 -12.29 -3.01 10.62
N LEU A 114 -11.01 -3.38 10.58
CA LEU A 114 -9.95 -2.67 11.29
C LEU A 114 -9.81 -1.23 10.79
N THR A 115 -9.76 -1.03 9.47
CA THR A 115 -9.71 0.31 8.89
C THR A 115 -10.94 1.12 9.30
N ALA A 116 -12.14 0.57 9.19
CA ALA A 116 -13.37 1.25 9.57
C ALA A 116 -13.42 1.62 11.06
N ALA A 117 -12.94 0.73 11.95
CA ALA A 117 -12.86 1.02 13.38
C ALA A 117 -11.90 2.18 13.68
N LEU A 118 -10.75 2.23 13.01
CA LEU A 118 -9.79 3.33 13.13
C LEU A 118 -10.36 4.64 12.54
N LEU A 119 -11.01 4.57 11.38
CA LEU A 119 -11.67 5.72 10.77
C LEU A 119 -12.77 6.28 11.67
N ALA A 120 -13.52 5.42 12.37
CA ALA A 120 -14.61 5.83 13.27
C ALA A 120 -14.12 6.41 14.61
N TYR A 121 -12.88 6.11 15.01
CA TYR A 121 -12.26 6.70 16.20
C TYR A 121 -11.75 8.13 15.94
N ALA A 122 -11.29 8.40 14.71
CA ALA A 122 -10.70 9.66 14.28
C ALA A 122 -11.77 10.72 13.91
#